data_AF-A0A811YGS5-F1
#
_entry.id   AF-A0A811YGS5-F1
#
_cell.length_a   1.000
_cell.length_b   1.000
_cell.length_c   1.000
_cell.angle_alpha   90.00
_cell.angle_beta   90.00
_cell.angle_gamma   90.00
#
_symmetry.space_group_name_H-M   'P 1'
#
loop_
_entity.id
_entity.type
_entity.pdbx_description
1 polymer ?
#
loop_
_entity_poly.entity_id
_entity_poly.type
_entity_poly.pdbx_seq_one_letter_code
_entity_poly.pdbx_strand_id
1 'polypeptide(L)'
;MKASEDFKLYKYHCVFSTDELMLLSASPFPKAFEPYFEILEVYSTKAKNYVNGHCTKYEPWQLIAWSVLCTLLIVWVYDFVFQPESLWSRFKKRCFKLIRKMPIIGRKIQDKVNKTKDDISKNMSFLKVDKEYVKALPSQGLSASAVLEKLKEYSSMDIFWQEGKASGAVYSGAEELTELLVKAYGDFAWSNPLHPDIFPGLRKIEAEIVRIACSLFNGGPDSCGCVTSGGTESILMACKAYRDLAFENGIKTPEIVAPQSAHAAFDKAANYFGMKIIRVPLNKMMEVDVRAMRRAISRNTAMLVCSTPQFPHGVIDPVPEVAKLAVRYKIPLHVDACLGGFLIVFMEKAGYPLEQPFDFRVKGVTSISADTHKYGYAPKGSSVLLYSDKKYRSHQFFVATDWQGGIYASPTIAGSRPGGISAACWAALMHFGESGYVEATKQIIKTTRFLKSELETIKGIFVFGNPQLSVIALGSRDFDIYRLFNLMTAKGWNLNQLQFPPSIHFCITLVHTRKRVAIQFLKDIRESVTQIMKNPKAKTTGMGAIYGMAQTTVDRNLVAELSSVFLDSLFSTDTVTPSSQMNGSPKPR
;
A
#
# COMPACT_ATOMS: atom_id res chain seq x y z
N MET A 1 52.74 -29.89 48.20
CA MET A 1 54.02 -29.18 48.47
C MET A 1 54.08 -28.01 47.49
N LYS A 2 54.06 -26.77 48.02
CA LYS A 2 54.48 -25.44 47.47
C LYS A 2 54.16 -25.11 45.99
N ALA A 3 53.34 -24.12 45.61
CA ALA A 3 53.25 -22.68 45.93
C ALA A 3 54.42 -21.81 45.39
N SER A 4 54.04 -20.59 44.94
CA SER A 4 54.81 -19.42 44.43
C SER A 4 55.14 -19.42 42.92
N GLU A 5 54.48 -18.54 42.13
CA GLU A 5 54.87 -17.18 41.68
C GLU A 5 55.49 -17.29 40.27
N ASP A 6 54.97 -16.71 39.18
CA ASP A 6 54.75 -15.29 38.91
C ASP A 6 53.67 -15.07 37.82
N PHE A 7 52.62 -14.31 38.15
CA PHE A 7 51.68 -13.73 37.18
C PHE A 7 52.13 -12.28 36.91
N LYS A 8 52.90 -12.04 35.85
CA LYS A 8 53.19 -10.68 35.40
C LYS A 8 51.96 -10.10 34.69
N LEU A 9 51.29 -9.17 35.38
CA LEU A 9 50.29 -8.28 34.81
C LEU A 9 50.86 -7.57 33.57
N TYR A 10 50.30 -7.83 32.40
CA TYR A 10 50.46 -6.95 31.25
C TYR A 10 49.81 -5.60 31.58
N LYS A 11 50.63 -4.58 31.85
CA LYS A 11 50.19 -3.17 31.86
C LYS A 11 49.76 -2.81 30.45
N TYR A 12 48.45 -2.78 30.20
CA TYR A 12 47.88 -2.13 29.03
C TYR A 12 48.09 -0.63 29.14
N HIS A 13 49.22 -0.14 28.64
CA HIS A 13 49.41 1.26 28.35
C HIS A 13 48.52 1.62 27.15
N CYS A 14 47.47 2.40 27.40
CA CYS A 14 46.68 3.04 26.35
C CYS A 14 47.54 4.16 25.73
N VAL A 15 48.46 3.78 24.85
CA VAL A 15 49.30 4.69 24.09
C VAL A 15 48.73 4.71 22.68
N PHE A 16 48.20 5.86 22.27
CA PHE A 16 48.08 6.19 20.84
C PHE A 16 49.50 6.19 20.27
N SER A 17 49.90 5.05 19.70
CA SER A 17 51.17 4.90 18.98
C SER A 17 51.14 5.77 17.73
N THR A 18 52.24 6.48 17.51
CA THR A 18 52.54 7.31 16.34
C THR A 18 53.09 6.49 15.17
N ASP A 19 53.16 5.16 15.29
CA ASP A 19 53.86 4.31 14.31
C ASP A 19 53.10 4.19 12.97
N GLU A 20 51.80 4.50 12.91
CA GLU A 20 51.04 4.49 11.65
C GLU A 20 51.19 5.77 10.80
N LEU A 21 51.64 6.89 11.39
CA LEU A 21 51.92 8.12 10.62
C LEU A 21 53.25 8.04 9.86
N MET A 22 54.15 7.13 10.25
CA MET A 22 55.41 6.87 9.52
C MET A 22 55.22 6.03 8.25
N LEU A 23 54.13 5.26 8.12
CA LEU A 23 53.89 4.39 6.97
C LEU A 23 53.38 5.12 5.72
N LEU A 24 53.03 6.41 5.82
CA LEU A 24 52.65 7.26 4.67
C LEU A 24 53.85 7.97 4.01
N SER A 25 55.07 7.79 4.53
CA SER A 25 56.27 8.45 4.00
C SER A 25 56.91 7.76 2.78
N ALA A 26 56.39 6.62 2.33
CA ALA A 26 56.95 5.83 1.22
C ALA A 26 56.40 6.19 -0.18
N SER A 27 56.04 7.45 -0.42
CA SER A 27 55.81 7.99 -1.77
C SER A 27 56.32 9.43 -1.85
N PRO A 28 56.86 9.90 -3.00
CA PRO A 28 57.50 11.21 -3.08
C PRO A 28 56.43 12.31 -3.08
N PHE A 29 56.03 12.75 -1.90
CA PHE A 29 55.21 13.95 -1.74
C PHE A 29 56.04 15.21 -2.06
N PRO A 30 55.43 16.28 -2.59
CA PRO A 30 56.16 17.49 -2.98
C PRO A 30 56.81 18.15 -1.75
N LYS A 31 58.12 18.47 -1.82
CA LYS A 31 58.90 19.23 -0.81
C LYS A 31 58.25 20.55 -0.37
N ALA A 32 57.27 21.06 -1.11
CA ALA A 32 56.51 22.26 -0.76
C ALA A 32 55.64 22.11 0.50
N PHE A 33 55.32 20.89 0.94
CA PHE A 33 54.46 20.66 2.11
C PHE A 33 55.20 20.27 3.40
N GLU A 34 56.51 20.03 3.34
CA GLU A 34 57.38 19.64 4.47
C GLU A 34 57.23 20.56 5.70
N PRO A 35 57.24 21.91 5.57
CA PRO A 35 57.08 22.81 6.70
C PRO A 35 55.70 22.70 7.37
N TYR A 36 54.66 22.39 6.60
CA TYR A 36 53.31 22.23 7.13
C TYR A 36 53.18 20.93 7.93
N PHE A 37 53.88 19.87 7.52
CA PHE A 37 53.93 18.62 8.28
C PHE A 37 54.68 18.76 9.60
N GLU A 38 55.83 19.44 9.61
CA GLU A 38 56.57 19.73 10.86
C GLU A 38 55.71 20.56 11.83
N ILE A 39 55.02 21.57 11.32
CA ILE A 39 54.08 22.37 12.12
C ILE A 39 52.95 21.47 12.66
N LEU A 40 52.33 20.64 11.81
CA LEU A 40 51.27 19.71 12.20
C LEU A 40 51.76 18.72 13.26
N GLU A 41 52.99 18.24 13.16
CA GLU A 41 53.61 17.30 14.09
C GLU A 41 53.87 17.95 15.46
N VAL A 42 54.36 19.19 15.49
CA VAL A 42 54.52 19.97 16.72
C VAL A 42 53.17 20.20 17.41
N TYR A 43 52.13 20.59 16.66
CA TYR A 43 50.79 20.79 17.22
C TYR A 43 50.14 19.48 17.66
N SER A 44 50.32 18.39 16.89
CA SER A 44 49.84 17.05 17.23
C SER A 44 50.49 16.54 18.51
N THR A 45 51.81 16.75 18.67
CA THR A 45 52.56 16.36 19.87
C THR A 45 52.13 17.16 21.09
N LYS A 46 51.94 18.48 20.95
CA LYS A 46 51.39 19.33 22.02
C LYS A 46 49.98 18.89 22.42
N ALA A 47 49.11 18.60 21.45
CA ALA A 47 47.75 18.11 21.70
C ALA A 47 47.77 16.75 22.41
N LYS A 48 48.61 15.81 21.95
CA LYS A 48 48.80 14.49 22.57
C LYS A 48 49.25 14.61 24.02
N ASN A 49 50.27 15.43 24.29
CA ASN A 49 50.79 15.62 25.65
C ASN A 49 49.76 16.32 26.55
N TYR A 50 49.00 17.27 26.01
CA TYR A 50 47.91 17.91 26.73
C TYR A 50 46.80 16.91 27.11
N VAL A 51 46.34 16.09 26.17
CA VAL A 51 45.30 15.08 26.40
C VAL A 51 45.79 14.02 27.39
N ASN A 52 46.99 13.47 27.16
CA ASN A 52 47.59 12.48 28.06
C ASN A 52 47.76 13.02 29.48
N GLY A 53 48.19 14.27 29.63
CA GLY A 53 48.32 14.93 30.93
C GLY A 53 46.99 15.10 31.69
N HIS A 54 45.86 15.19 30.98
CA HIS A 54 44.53 15.21 31.59
C HIS A 54 43.99 13.80 31.85
N CYS A 55 44.37 12.81 31.03
CA CYS A 55 43.91 11.42 31.15
C CYS A 55 44.71 10.58 32.18
N THR A 56 45.92 11.00 32.58
CA THR A 56 46.76 10.30 33.58
C THR A 56 46.13 10.13 34.95
N LYS A 57 45.08 10.90 35.27
CA LYS A 57 44.33 10.82 36.52
C LYS A 57 43.31 9.67 36.56
N TYR A 58 43.12 8.96 35.46
CA TYR A 58 42.11 7.92 35.30
C TYR A 58 42.76 6.58 34.97
N GLU A 59 42.19 5.51 35.53
CA GLU A 59 42.61 4.15 35.20
C GLU A 59 42.22 3.78 33.76
N PRO A 60 43.01 2.94 33.05
CA PRO A 60 42.74 2.60 31.65
C PRO A 60 41.32 2.10 31.37
N TRP A 61 40.74 1.33 32.29
CA TRP A 61 39.36 0.84 32.16
C TRP A 61 38.32 1.97 32.23
N GLN A 62 38.59 3.05 32.98
CA GLN A 62 37.69 4.20 33.07
C GLN A 62 37.68 4.96 31.75
N LEU A 63 38.86 5.17 31.14
CA LEU A 63 38.97 5.82 29.83
C LEU A 63 38.26 5.02 28.74
N ILE A 64 38.38 3.69 28.75
CA ILE A 64 37.65 2.80 27.85
C ILE A 64 36.14 2.91 28.09
N ALA A 65 35.69 2.85 29.36
CA ALA A 65 34.28 2.94 29.71
C ALA A 65 33.67 4.30 29.29
N TRP A 66 34.38 5.41 29.54
CA TRP A 66 33.97 6.76 29.10
C TRP A 66 33.92 6.87 27.59
N SER A 67 34.90 6.31 26.88
CA SER A 67 34.93 6.32 25.41
C SER A 67 33.77 5.53 24.81
N VAL A 68 33.46 4.35 25.36
CA VAL A 68 32.30 3.55 24.96
C VAL A 68 31.00 4.28 25.27
N LEU A 69 30.84 4.84 26.48
CA LEU A 69 29.66 5.60 26.88
C LEU A 69 29.44 6.84 26.01
N CYS A 70 30.48 7.63 25.76
CA CYS A 70 30.42 8.80 24.90
C CYS A 70 30.10 8.41 23.45
N THR A 71 30.69 7.34 22.93
CA THR A 71 30.40 6.84 21.58
C THR A 71 28.96 6.37 21.48
N LEU A 72 28.49 5.56 22.43
CA LEU A 72 27.10 5.10 22.49
C LEU A 72 26.13 6.28 22.65
N LEU A 73 26.49 7.30 23.44
CA LEU A 73 25.70 8.53 23.58
C LEU A 73 25.67 9.32 22.28
N ILE A 74 26.78 9.48 21.58
CA ILE A 74 26.84 10.18 20.29
C ILE A 74 26.03 9.42 19.24
N VAL A 75 26.16 8.10 19.15
CA VAL A 75 25.35 7.26 18.25
C VAL A 75 23.87 7.38 18.62
N TRP A 76 23.53 7.30 19.90
CA TRP A 76 22.16 7.45 20.37
C TRP A 76 21.60 8.85 20.06
N VAL A 77 22.37 9.91 20.27
CA VAL A 77 21.97 11.29 19.93
C VAL A 77 21.83 11.44 18.42
N TYR A 78 22.77 10.92 17.63
CA TYR A 78 22.72 10.96 16.17
C TYR A 78 21.46 10.25 15.66
N ASP A 79 21.23 9.01 16.09
CA ASP A 79 20.04 8.26 15.75
C ASP A 79 18.79 9.01 16.21
N PHE A 80 18.78 9.54 17.43
CA PHE A 80 17.68 10.35 17.94
C PHE A 80 17.45 11.63 17.13
N VAL A 81 18.46 12.36 16.66
CA VAL A 81 18.23 13.57 15.87
C VAL A 81 17.77 13.22 14.45
N PHE A 82 18.34 12.19 13.83
CA PHE A 82 18.16 11.90 12.40
C PHE A 82 17.11 10.84 12.05
N GLN A 83 16.28 10.36 12.99
CA GLN A 83 15.16 9.48 12.61
C GLN A 83 14.18 10.17 11.65
N PRO A 84 13.44 9.40 10.82
CA PRO A 84 12.50 9.95 9.83
C PRO A 84 11.36 10.80 10.41
N GLU A 85 11.02 10.61 11.69
CA GLU A 85 9.93 11.32 12.35
C GLU A 85 10.36 12.67 12.94
N SER A 86 9.50 13.70 12.83
CA SER A 86 9.76 15.01 13.43
C SER A 86 9.76 14.97 14.97
N LEU A 87 10.55 15.83 15.60
CA LEU A 87 10.63 15.94 17.08
C LEU A 87 9.25 16.14 17.73
N TRP A 88 8.38 16.94 17.10
CA TRP A 88 7.01 17.17 17.58
C TRP A 88 6.14 15.91 17.54
N SER A 89 6.23 15.12 16.46
CA SER A 89 5.52 13.83 16.36
C SER A 89 5.95 12.88 17.48
N ARG A 90 7.26 12.82 17.75
CA ARG A 90 7.82 11.96 18.81
C ARG A 90 7.39 12.39 20.20
N PHE A 91 7.46 13.69 20.49
CA PHE A 91 6.97 14.25 21.75
C PHE A 91 5.50 13.92 21.95
N LYS A 92 4.67 14.18 20.93
CA LYS A 92 3.24 13.86 20.94
C LYS A 92 3.01 12.37 21.23
N LYS A 93 3.66 11.45 20.50
CA LYS A 93 3.57 9.99 20.74
C LYS A 93 3.99 9.61 22.16
N ARG A 94 5.09 10.18 22.67
CA ARG A 94 5.59 9.91 24.02
C ARG A 94 4.61 10.37 25.08
N CYS A 95 4.09 11.60 24.96
CA CYS A 95 3.05 12.13 25.84
C CYS A 95 1.79 11.27 25.82
N PHE A 96 1.28 10.90 24.63
CA PHE A 96 0.11 10.02 24.53
C PHE A 96 0.37 8.64 25.15
N LYS A 97 1.57 8.07 24.96
CA LYS A 97 1.95 6.80 25.60
C LYS A 97 1.98 6.90 27.12
N LEU A 98 2.46 8.02 27.67
CA LEU A 98 2.47 8.27 29.11
C LEU A 98 1.05 8.47 29.65
N ILE A 99 0.21 9.25 28.96
CA ILE A 99 -1.21 9.46 29.30
C ILE A 99 -1.98 8.13 29.30
N ARG A 100 -1.74 7.27 28.31
CA ARG A 100 -2.35 5.92 28.23
C ARG A 100 -1.93 5.00 29.37
N LYS A 101 -0.70 5.16 29.88
CA LYS A 101 -0.20 4.38 31.02
C LYS A 101 -0.76 4.83 32.37
N MET A 102 -1.44 5.98 32.45
CA MET A 102 -2.10 6.41 33.67
C MET A 102 -3.25 5.44 34.02
N PRO A 103 -3.33 4.89 35.25
CA PRO A 103 -4.25 3.79 35.57
C PRO A 103 -5.73 4.05 35.24
N ILE A 104 -6.22 5.27 35.50
CA ILE A 104 -7.63 5.65 35.28
C ILE A 104 -7.93 5.84 33.79
N ILE A 105 -7.01 6.49 33.06
CA ILE A 105 -7.18 6.78 31.63
C ILE A 105 -6.99 5.50 30.82
N GLY A 106 -5.96 4.71 31.15
CA GLY A 106 -5.70 3.40 30.56
C GLY A 106 -6.88 2.45 30.71
N ARG A 107 -7.50 2.35 31.90
CA ARG A 107 -8.74 1.57 32.08
C ARG A 107 -9.87 2.06 31.19
N LYS A 108 -10.18 3.36 31.18
CA LYS A 108 -11.26 3.90 30.32
C LYS A 108 -11.02 3.66 28.83
N ILE A 109 -9.78 3.75 28.37
CA ILE A 109 -9.41 3.44 26.99
C ILE A 109 -9.60 1.96 26.72
N GLN A 110 -9.11 1.09 27.60
CA GLN A 110 -9.24 -0.36 27.46
C GLN A 110 -10.72 -0.79 27.48
N ASP A 111 -11.54 -0.24 28.37
CA ASP A 111 -12.98 -0.51 28.43
C ASP A 111 -13.67 -0.11 27.12
N LYS A 112 -13.25 1.01 26.52
CA LYS A 112 -13.79 1.47 25.24
C LYS A 112 -13.32 0.60 24.07
N VAL A 113 -12.07 0.14 24.09
CA VAL A 113 -11.54 -0.83 23.12
C VAL A 113 -12.29 -2.16 23.24
N ASN A 114 -12.45 -2.69 24.46
CA ASN A 114 -13.19 -3.93 24.72
C ASN A 114 -14.64 -3.81 24.27
N LYS A 115 -15.33 -2.71 24.62
CA LYS A 115 -16.69 -2.45 24.14
C LYS A 115 -16.76 -2.37 22.61
N THR A 116 -15.79 -1.73 21.97
CA THR A 116 -15.74 -1.64 20.51
C THR A 116 -15.44 -3.00 19.87
N LYS A 117 -14.60 -3.83 20.51
CA LYS A 117 -14.35 -5.22 20.11
C LYS A 117 -15.65 -6.03 20.17
N ASP A 118 -16.38 -5.94 21.28
CA ASP A 118 -17.69 -6.57 21.42
C ASP A 118 -18.68 -6.07 20.36
N ASP A 119 -18.70 -4.76 20.07
CA ASP A 119 -19.54 -4.17 19.04
C ASP A 119 -19.14 -4.62 17.62
N ILE A 120 -17.84 -4.79 17.32
CA ILE A 120 -17.35 -5.33 16.05
C ILE A 120 -17.83 -6.78 15.89
N SER A 121 -17.60 -7.63 16.89
CA SER A 121 -18.03 -9.03 16.88
C SER A 121 -19.57 -9.16 16.83
N LYS A 122 -20.31 -8.25 17.46
CA LYS A 122 -21.78 -8.28 17.49
C LYS A 122 -22.46 -7.67 16.26
N ASN A 123 -21.84 -6.72 15.55
CA ASN A 123 -22.52 -5.98 14.48
C ASN A 123 -22.01 -6.30 13.07
N MET A 124 -20.89 -7.03 12.92
CA MET A 124 -20.42 -7.49 11.62
C MET A 124 -21.14 -8.79 11.24
N SER A 125 -22.19 -8.71 10.42
CA SER A 125 -23.00 -9.86 10.01
C SER A 125 -22.21 -10.96 9.31
N PHE A 126 -21.14 -10.63 8.57
CA PHE A 126 -20.29 -11.62 7.90
C PHE A 126 -19.38 -12.41 8.87
N LEU A 127 -19.20 -11.95 10.11
CA LEU A 127 -18.54 -12.72 11.17
C LEU A 127 -19.50 -13.69 11.86
N LYS A 128 -20.82 -13.54 11.64
CA LYS A 128 -21.87 -14.40 12.18
C LYS A 128 -22.28 -15.41 11.13
N VAL A 129 -21.43 -16.42 10.95
CA VAL A 129 -21.84 -17.63 10.23
C VAL A 129 -22.43 -18.58 11.28
N ASP A 130 -23.74 -18.84 11.21
CA ASP A 130 -24.48 -19.75 12.12
C ASP A 130 -24.08 -21.24 11.94
N LYS A 131 -22.82 -21.54 11.58
CA LYS A 131 -22.31 -22.89 11.36
C LYS A 131 -20.98 -23.12 12.07
N GLU A 132 -20.74 -24.38 12.45
CA GLU A 132 -19.51 -24.82 13.09
C GLU A 132 -18.29 -24.69 12.17
N TYR A 133 -17.16 -24.26 12.74
CA TYR A 133 -15.88 -24.18 12.03
C TYR A 133 -15.15 -25.53 12.01
N VAL A 134 -14.55 -25.88 10.87
CA VAL A 134 -13.58 -26.99 10.79
C VAL A 134 -12.27 -26.54 11.44
N LYS A 135 -11.93 -27.10 12.60
CA LYS A 135 -10.73 -26.72 13.39
C LYS A 135 -9.57 -27.71 13.30
N ALA A 136 -9.85 -28.92 12.82
CA ALA A 136 -8.86 -29.98 12.64
C ALA A 136 -9.09 -30.65 11.28
N LEU A 137 -8.02 -31.23 10.74
CA LEU A 137 -8.11 -32.04 9.53
C LEU A 137 -9.02 -33.26 9.82
N PRO A 138 -9.97 -33.61 8.95
CA PRO A 138 -10.81 -34.78 9.16
C PRO A 138 -9.95 -36.05 9.16
N SER A 139 -10.30 -37.02 10.02
CA SER A 139 -9.56 -38.28 10.14
C SER A 139 -9.57 -39.11 8.86
N GLN A 140 -10.62 -38.95 8.04
CA GLN A 140 -10.74 -39.52 6.71
C GLN A 140 -11.03 -38.41 5.70
N GLY A 141 -10.41 -38.50 4.53
CA GLY A 141 -10.65 -37.56 3.43
C GLY A 141 -12.11 -37.63 2.98
N LEU A 142 -12.73 -36.47 2.82
CA LEU A 142 -14.08 -36.38 2.24
C LEU A 142 -14.03 -36.76 0.75
N SER A 143 -15.12 -37.33 0.25
CA SER A 143 -15.28 -37.54 -1.20
C SER A 143 -15.33 -36.21 -1.95
N ALA A 144 -14.97 -36.22 -3.23
CA ALA A 144 -15.01 -35.02 -4.07
C ALA A 144 -16.40 -34.35 -4.08
N SER A 145 -17.48 -35.14 -4.15
CA SER A 145 -18.85 -34.63 -4.09
C SER A 145 -19.17 -33.97 -2.75
N ALA A 146 -18.76 -34.58 -1.63
CA ALA A 146 -18.99 -34.02 -0.29
C ALA A 146 -18.20 -32.72 -0.06
N VAL A 147 -16.98 -32.62 -0.60
CA VAL A 147 -16.21 -31.36 -0.58
C VAL A 147 -16.93 -30.27 -1.37
N LEU A 148 -17.38 -30.58 -2.59
CA LEU A 148 -18.09 -29.61 -3.43
C LEU A 148 -19.43 -29.18 -2.84
N GLU A 149 -20.15 -30.07 -2.17
CA GLU A 149 -21.38 -29.74 -1.44
C GLU A 149 -21.10 -28.75 -0.29
N LYS A 150 -20.07 -29.01 0.53
CA LYS A 150 -19.64 -28.06 1.56
C LYS A 150 -19.23 -26.71 0.99
N LEU A 151 -18.52 -26.67 -0.13
CA LEU A 151 -18.15 -25.41 -0.78
C LEU A 151 -19.37 -24.64 -1.30
N LYS A 152 -20.42 -25.33 -1.77
CA LYS A 152 -21.69 -24.70 -2.14
C LYS A 152 -22.35 -24.03 -0.94
N GLU A 153 -22.35 -24.68 0.23
CA GLU A 153 -22.85 -24.08 1.46
C GLU A 153 -22.13 -22.76 1.79
N TYR A 154 -20.80 -22.72 1.69
CA TYR A 154 -20.04 -21.47 1.92
C TYR A 154 -20.37 -20.40 0.88
N SER A 155 -20.40 -20.75 -0.40
CA SER A 155 -20.70 -19.79 -1.47
C SER A 155 -22.11 -19.19 -1.37
N SER A 156 -23.05 -19.90 -0.73
CA SER A 156 -24.41 -19.40 -0.50
C SER A 156 -24.49 -18.28 0.54
N MET A 157 -23.42 -18.08 1.33
CA MET A 157 -23.30 -17.02 2.33
C MET A 157 -22.70 -15.74 1.78
N ASP A 158 -22.09 -15.79 0.60
CA ASP A 158 -21.49 -14.61 -0.02
C ASP A 158 -22.57 -13.56 -0.30
N ILE A 159 -22.20 -12.28 -0.12
CA ILE A 159 -23.07 -11.16 -0.48
C ILE A 159 -23.47 -11.30 -1.95
N PHE A 160 -24.75 -11.02 -2.27
CA PHE A 160 -25.32 -11.04 -3.62
C PHE A 160 -24.70 -9.95 -4.53
N TRP A 161 -23.41 -10.06 -4.84
CA TRP A 161 -22.71 -9.22 -5.82
C TRP A 161 -23.30 -9.40 -7.21
N GLN A 162 -23.95 -10.54 -7.48
CA GLN A 162 -24.65 -10.86 -8.72
C GLN A 162 -25.78 -9.86 -9.03
N GLU A 163 -26.41 -9.26 -8.00
CA GLU A 163 -27.42 -8.22 -8.14
C GLU A 163 -26.84 -6.83 -8.51
N GLY A 164 -25.51 -6.69 -8.55
CA GLY A 164 -24.86 -5.41 -8.87
C GLY A 164 -24.96 -4.36 -7.76
N LYS A 165 -25.09 -4.80 -6.51
CA LYS A 165 -25.16 -3.90 -5.34
C LYS A 165 -23.80 -3.66 -4.66
N ALA A 166 -22.73 -4.28 -5.13
CA ALA A 166 -21.39 -4.16 -4.56
C ALA A 166 -20.51 -3.20 -5.36
N SER A 167 -20.05 -2.11 -4.73
CA SER A 167 -19.13 -1.15 -5.34
C SER A 167 -17.79 -1.80 -5.70
N GLY A 168 -17.44 -1.85 -6.99
CA GLY A 168 -16.23 -2.53 -7.44
C GLY A 168 -16.35 -4.04 -7.20
N ALA A 169 -15.42 -4.61 -6.42
CA ALA A 169 -15.34 -6.03 -6.06
C ALA A 169 -15.27 -7.01 -7.24
N VAL A 170 -16.36 -7.18 -8.00
CA VAL A 170 -16.50 -8.03 -9.19
C VAL A 170 -16.65 -7.17 -10.43
N TYR A 171 -15.72 -7.30 -11.37
CA TYR A 171 -15.58 -6.37 -12.49
C TYR A 171 -16.40 -6.76 -13.74
N SER A 172 -16.74 -8.04 -13.90
CA SER A 172 -17.61 -8.57 -14.98
C SER A 172 -18.70 -9.49 -14.44
N GLY A 173 -18.32 -10.61 -13.83
CA GLY A 173 -19.27 -11.56 -13.24
C GLY A 173 -20.21 -12.21 -14.27
N ALA A 174 -19.83 -12.23 -15.55
CA ALA A 174 -20.55 -12.97 -16.59
C ALA A 174 -20.22 -14.47 -16.47
N GLU A 175 -21.23 -15.32 -16.58
CA GLU A 175 -21.11 -16.77 -16.41
C GLU A 175 -20.22 -17.38 -17.48
N GLU A 176 -20.48 -17.10 -18.76
CA GLU A 176 -19.69 -17.59 -19.90
C GLU A 176 -18.20 -17.22 -19.80
N LEU A 177 -17.90 -15.98 -19.38
CA LEU A 177 -16.53 -15.55 -19.12
C LEU A 177 -15.94 -16.36 -17.96
N THR A 178 -16.68 -16.54 -16.87
CA THR A 178 -16.19 -17.29 -15.70
C THR A 178 -15.85 -18.73 -16.08
N GLU A 179 -16.69 -19.40 -16.87
CA GLU A 179 -16.43 -20.75 -17.38
C GLU A 179 -15.17 -20.82 -18.23
N LEU A 180 -14.96 -19.86 -19.15
CA LEU A 180 -13.73 -19.76 -19.95
C LEU A 180 -12.50 -19.64 -19.05
N LEU A 181 -12.54 -18.74 -18.07
CA LEU A 181 -11.41 -18.47 -17.18
C LEU A 181 -11.11 -19.66 -16.26
N VAL A 182 -12.12 -20.38 -15.79
CA VAL A 182 -11.95 -21.60 -14.98
C VAL A 182 -11.34 -22.73 -15.82
N LYS A 183 -11.77 -22.90 -17.08
CA LYS A 183 -11.14 -23.87 -17.99
C LYS A 183 -9.67 -23.53 -18.26
N ALA A 184 -9.38 -22.27 -18.60
CA ALA A 184 -8.01 -21.80 -18.81
C ALA A 184 -7.13 -21.96 -17.55
N TYR A 185 -7.70 -21.75 -16.36
CA TYR A 185 -7.01 -22.03 -15.10
C TYR A 185 -6.74 -23.53 -14.94
N GLY A 186 -7.74 -24.38 -15.21
CA GLY A 186 -7.63 -25.84 -15.11
C GLY A 186 -6.51 -26.42 -15.97
N ASP A 187 -6.39 -25.95 -17.22
CA ASP A 187 -5.34 -26.37 -18.17
C ASP A 187 -3.92 -26.06 -17.66
N PHE A 188 -3.78 -25.10 -16.75
CA PHE A 188 -2.52 -24.62 -16.22
C PHE A 188 -2.43 -24.75 -14.68
N ALA A 189 -3.30 -25.55 -14.05
CA ALA A 189 -3.45 -25.59 -12.60
C ALA A 189 -2.14 -25.91 -11.85
N TRP A 190 -1.30 -26.77 -12.43
CA TRP A 190 -0.01 -27.20 -11.86
C TRP A 190 1.19 -26.41 -12.37
N SER A 191 0.96 -25.46 -13.28
CA SER A 191 2.06 -24.69 -13.86
C SER A 191 2.63 -23.69 -12.85
N ASN A 192 3.95 -23.66 -12.73
CA ASN A 192 4.67 -22.77 -11.82
C ASN A 192 5.77 -22.04 -12.60
N PRO A 193 5.67 -20.70 -12.78
CA PRO A 193 6.62 -19.95 -13.60
C PRO A 193 8.01 -19.80 -12.97
N LEU A 194 8.22 -20.33 -11.75
CA LEU A 194 9.56 -20.54 -11.18
C LEU A 194 10.40 -21.53 -12.02
N HIS A 195 9.74 -22.46 -12.73
CA HIS A 195 10.38 -23.49 -13.56
C HIS A 195 10.08 -23.25 -15.05
N PRO A 196 10.67 -22.21 -15.67
CA PRO A 196 10.38 -21.86 -17.07
C PRO A 196 10.88 -22.90 -18.08
N ASP A 197 11.82 -23.75 -17.67
CA ASP A 197 12.30 -24.94 -18.40
C ASP A 197 11.24 -26.05 -18.46
N ILE A 198 10.48 -26.24 -17.37
CA ILE A 198 9.36 -27.20 -17.31
C ILE A 198 8.09 -26.60 -17.95
N PHE A 199 7.84 -25.30 -17.75
CA PHE A 199 6.63 -24.62 -18.22
C PHE A 199 6.91 -23.48 -19.21
N PRO A 200 7.55 -23.73 -20.38
CA PRO A 200 7.88 -22.68 -21.33
C PRO A 200 6.65 -22.00 -21.95
N GLY A 201 5.53 -22.73 -22.07
CA GLY A 201 4.25 -22.17 -22.52
C GLY A 201 3.72 -21.09 -21.57
N LEU A 202 3.79 -21.31 -20.26
CA LEU A 202 3.44 -20.31 -19.26
C LEU A 202 4.37 -19.10 -19.31
N ARG A 203 5.68 -19.33 -19.46
CA ARG A 203 6.66 -18.24 -19.62
C ARG A 203 6.36 -17.39 -20.85
N LYS A 204 5.91 -17.99 -21.96
CA LYS A 204 5.45 -17.26 -23.16
C LYS A 204 4.21 -16.42 -22.84
N ILE A 205 3.21 -17.00 -22.19
CA ILE A 205 1.98 -16.33 -21.75
C ILE A 205 2.28 -15.05 -20.95
N GLU A 206 3.11 -15.13 -19.91
CA GLU A 206 3.41 -13.95 -19.07
C GLU A 206 4.12 -12.84 -19.84
N ALA A 207 4.99 -13.21 -20.77
CA ALA A 207 5.68 -12.23 -21.59
C ALA A 207 4.76 -11.54 -22.61
N GLU A 208 3.78 -12.27 -23.15
CA GLU A 208 2.75 -11.71 -24.02
C GLU A 208 1.83 -10.76 -23.27
N ILE A 209 1.37 -11.13 -22.06
CA ILE A 209 0.59 -10.24 -21.19
C ILE A 209 1.32 -8.91 -20.98
N VAL A 210 2.60 -8.97 -20.61
CA VAL A 210 3.42 -7.77 -20.39
C VAL A 210 3.56 -6.96 -21.68
N ARG A 211 3.84 -7.59 -22.83
CA ARG A 211 4.04 -6.88 -24.10
C ARG A 211 2.75 -6.26 -24.62
N ILE A 212 1.61 -6.94 -24.48
CA ILE A 212 0.27 -6.40 -24.79
C ILE A 212 0.03 -5.15 -23.94
N ALA A 213 0.25 -5.23 -22.63
CA ALA A 213 0.07 -4.10 -21.74
C ALA A 213 1.03 -2.93 -22.09
N CYS A 214 2.32 -3.19 -22.33
CA CYS A 214 3.24 -2.17 -22.83
C CYS A 214 2.73 -1.47 -24.10
N SER A 215 2.14 -2.23 -25.03
CA SER A 215 1.61 -1.70 -26.29
C SER A 215 0.36 -0.84 -26.05
N LEU A 216 -0.55 -1.27 -25.17
CA LEU A 216 -1.72 -0.48 -24.77
C LEU A 216 -1.33 0.86 -24.11
N PHE A 217 -0.22 0.88 -23.37
CA PHE A 217 0.34 2.09 -22.76
C PHE A 217 1.40 2.80 -23.64
N ASN A 218 1.45 2.48 -24.94
CA ASN A 218 2.32 3.16 -25.91
C ASN A 218 3.82 3.16 -25.53
N GLY A 219 4.30 2.08 -24.92
CA GLY A 219 5.65 1.99 -24.36
C GLY A 219 6.79 1.83 -25.37
N GLY A 220 6.49 1.50 -26.63
CA GLY A 220 7.52 1.25 -27.64
C GLY A 220 8.42 0.04 -27.32
N PRO A 221 9.53 -0.15 -28.07
CA PRO A 221 10.36 -1.35 -27.99
C PRO A 221 11.14 -1.47 -26.66
N ASP A 222 11.55 -0.34 -26.08
CA ASP A 222 12.38 -0.31 -24.86
C ASP A 222 11.58 -0.64 -23.60
N SER A 223 10.26 -0.40 -23.64
CA SER A 223 9.39 -0.74 -22.53
C SER A 223 9.40 -2.23 -22.23
N CYS A 224 9.30 -2.53 -20.94
CA CYS A 224 9.31 -3.88 -20.41
C CYS A 224 8.49 -3.96 -19.12
N GLY A 225 8.35 -5.14 -18.53
CA GLY A 225 7.59 -5.28 -17.29
C GLY A 225 7.59 -6.69 -16.73
N CYS A 226 6.72 -6.93 -15.75
CA CYS A 226 6.45 -8.21 -15.12
C CYS A 226 4.96 -8.36 -14.78
N VAL A 227 4.47 -9.60 -14.82
CA VAL A 227 3.19 -9.97 -14.20
C VAL A 227 3.40 -10.04 -12.69
N THR A 228 2.45 -9.54 -11.90
CA THR A 228 2.45 -9.58 -10.44
C THR A 228 1.11 -10.13 -9.92
N SER A 229 1.03 -10.46 -8.63
CA SER A 229 -0.19 -10.98 -7.99
C SER A 229 -1.31 -9.93 -7.85
N GLY A 230 -1.02 -8.65 -8.06
CA GLY A 230 -2.01 -7.57 -7.92
C GLY A 230 -1.35 -6.20 -7.82
N GLY A 231 -2.17 -5.15 -7.86
CA GLY A 231 -1.69 -3.76 -7.85
C GLY A 231 -0.87 -3.39 -6.63
N THR A 232 -1.12 -4.03 -5.48
CA THR A 232 -0.28 -3.84 -4.29
C THR A 232 1.16 -4.34 -4.55
N GLU A 233 1.34 -5.54 -5.10
CA GLU A 233 2.68 -6.03 -5.45
C GLU A 233 3.31 -5.17 -6.55
N SER A 234 2.55 -4.73 -7.55
CA SER A 234 3.06 -3.81 -8.58
C SER A 234 3.59 -2.50 -7.99
N ILE A 235 2.85 -1.87 -7.08
CA ILE A 235 3.29 -0.64 -6.40
C ILE A 235 4.52 -0.93 -5.53
N LEU A 236 4.53 -2.02 -4.77
CA LEU A 236 5.66 -2.40 -3.92
C LEU A 236 6.92 -2.61 -4.76
N MET A 237 6.84 -3.34 -5.87
CA MET A 237 7.99 -3.60 -6.74
C MET A 237 8.52 -2.32 -7.40
N ALA A 238 7.64 -1.39 -7.80
CA ALA A 238 8.06 -0.09 -8.32
C ALA A 238 8.80 0.74 -7.26
N CYS A 239 8.27 0.78 -6.04
CA CYS A 239 8.91 1.48 -4.92
C CYS A 239 10.27 0.87 -4.58
N LYS A 240 10.37 -0.46 -4.53
CA LYS A 240 11.64 -1.18 -4.29
C LYS A 240 12.66 -0.87 -5.39
N ALA A 241 12.26 -0.92 -6.66
CA ALA A 241 13.15 -0.62 -7.78
C ALA A 241 13.72 0.81 -7.70
N TYR A 242 12.88 1.81 -7.41
CA TYR A 242 13.33 3.19 -7.29
C TYR A 242 14.10 3.49 -6.01
N ARG A 243 13.84 2.75 -4.92
CA ARG A 243 14.68 2.78 -3.72
C ARG A 243 16.09 2.29 -4.03
N ASP A 244 16.21 1.14 -4.70
CA ASP A 244 17.51 0.54 -4.99
C ASP A 244 18.31 1.40 -5.97
N LEU A 245 17.66 1.97 -6.99
CA LEU A 245 18.26 3.01 -7.83
C LEU A 245 18.71 4.24 -7.02
N ALA A 246 17.92 4.66 -6.02
CA ALA A 246 18.28 5.79 -5.16
C ALA A 246 19.49 5.46 -4.26
N PHE A 247 19.61 4.23 -3.77
CA PHE A 247 20.79 3.78 -3.03
C PHE A 247 22.06 3.82 -3.89
N GLU A 248 21.99 3.37 -5.15
CA GLU A 248 23.10 3.48 -6.09
C GLU A 248 23.49 4.94 -6.36
N ASN A 249 22.52 5.85 -6.33
CA ASN A 249 22.75 7.29 -6.42
C ASN A 249 23.17 7.94 -5.08
N GLY A 250 23.47 7.15 -4.04
CA GLY A 250 23.98 7.61 -2.75
C GLY A 250 22.93 8.10 -1.73
N ILE A 251 21.63 7.91 -2.00
CA ILE A 251 20.55 8.34 -1.10
C ILE A 251 20.31 7.27 -0.02
N LYS A 252 20.72 7.54 1.22
CA LYS A 252 20.57 6.60 2.35
C LYS A 252 19.14 6.42 2.87
N THR A 253 18.30 7.45 2.76
CA THR A 253 16.90 7.43 3.21
C THR A 253 15.95 7.91 2.11
N PRO A 254 15.65 7.03 1.13
CA PRO A 254 14.81 7.37 -0.03
C PRO A 254 13.42 7.89 0.36
N GLU A 255 12.95 8.93 -0.32
CA GLU A 255 11.63 9.55 -0.13
C GLU A 255 10.67 9.26 -1.30
N ILE A 256 9.43 8.89 -0.99
CA ILE A 256 8.30 8.79 -1.93
C ILE A 256 7.49 10.08 -1.80
N VAL A 257 7.38 10.89 -2.85
CA VAL A 257 6.49 12.06 -2.87
C VAL A 257 5.23 11.69 -3.64
N ALA A 258 4.11 11.55 -2.91
CA ALA A 258 2.86 11.05 -3.47
C ALA A 258 1.66 11.93 -3.06
N PRO A 259 0.60 12.04 -3.88
CA PRO A 259 -0.64 12.71 -3.49
C PRO A 259 -1.26 12.08 -2.23
N GLN A 260 -2.00 12.86 -1.45
CA GLN A 260 -2.82 12.35 -0.34
C GLN A 260 -3.78 11.24 -0.76
N SER A 261 -4.26 11.28 -2.00
CA SER A 261 -5.20 10.32 -2.59
C SER A 261 -4.57 9.02 -3.11
N ALA A 262 -3.23 8.95 -3.24
CA ALA A 262 -2.56 7.77 -3.79
C ALA A 262 -2.80 6.54 -2.90
N HIS A 263 -2.75 5.35 -3.47
CA HIS A 263 -3.15 4.11 -2.80
C HIS A 263 -2.40 3.86 -1.47
N ALA A 264 -3.03 3.18 -0.50
CA ALA A 264 -2.40 2.84 0.79
C ALA A 264 -1.18 1.90 0.64
N ALA A 265 -1.03 1.25 -0.52
CA ALA A 265 0.14 0.43 -0.83
C ALA A 265 1.45 1.25 -0.83
N PHE A 266 1.41 2.56 -1.07
CA PHE A 266 2.59 3.41 -0.94
C PHE A 266 3.03 3.57 0.52
N ASP A 267 2.10 3.65 1.49
CA ASP A 267 2.45 3.64 2.92
C ASP A 267 2.99 2.27 3.34
N LYS A 268 2.41 1.19 2.79
CA LYS A 268 2.93 -0.17 2.97
C LYS A 268 4.35 -0.31 2.42
N ALA A 269 4.62 0.23 1.22
CA ALA A 269 5.96 0.25 0.63
C ALA A 269 6.95 1.03 1.50
N ALA A 270 6.57 2.22 1.95
CA ALA A 270 7.36 3.04 2.85
C ALA A 270 7.73 2.27 4.13
N ASN A 271 6.75 1.60 4.74
CA ASN A 271 6.97 0.76 5.92
C ASN A 271 7.90 -0.43 5.63
N TYR A 272 7.60 -1.23 4.60
CA TYR A 272 8.33 -2.47 4.31
C TYR A 272 9.77 -2.23 3.86
N PHE A 273 10.00 -1.16 3.09
CA PHE A 273 11.29 -0.91 2.45
C PHE A 273 12.11 0.19 3.12
N GLY A 274 11.64 0.74 4.25
CA GLY A 274 12.35 1.78 5.00
C GLY A 274 12.42 3.12 4.25
N MET A 275 11.42 3.44 3.43
CA MET A 275 11.33 4.71 2.72
C MET A 275 10.49 5.71 3.51
N LYS A 276 10.74 7.01 3.34
CA LYS A 276 9.89 8.05 3.92
C LYS A 276 8.84 8.48 2.90
N ILE A 277 7.56 8.37 3.23
CA ILE A 277 6.47 8.86 2.38
C ILE A 277 6.08 10.30 2.75
N ILE A 278 5.98 11.16 1.75
CA ILE A 278 5.53 12.55 1.86
C ILE A 278 4.21 12.67 1.07
N ARG A 279 3.09 12.70 1.81
CA ARG A 279 1.75 12.88 1.25
C ARG A 279 1.49 14.36 1.00
N VAL A 280 1.37 14.78 -0.27
CA VAL A 280 1.13 16.17 -0.66
C VAL A 280 -0.37 16.45 -0.86
N PRO A 281 -0.85 17.65 -0.52
CA PRO A 281 -2.28 17.97 -0.52
C PRO A 281 -2.91 17.94 -1.92
N LEU A 282 -4.23 17.80 -1.93
CA LEU A 282 -5.05 17.89 -3.14
C LEU A 282 -5.61 19.31 -3.32
N ASN A 283 -5.90 19.68 -4.57
CA ASN A 283 -6.66 20.88 -4.90
C ASN A 283 -8.17 20.66 -4.63
N LYS A 284 -8.99 21.69 -4.88
CA LYS A 284 -10.45 21.61 -4.69
C LYS A 284 -11.13 20.59 -5.62
N MET A 285 -10.49 20.24 -6.74
CA MET A 285 -10.95 19.24 -7.70
C MET A 285 -10.49 17.82 -7.34
N MET A 286 -9.82 17.64 -6.21
CA MET A 286 -9.28 16.37 -5.72
C MET A 286 -8.13 15.79 -6.55
N GLU A 287 -7.48 16.62 -7.37
CA GLU A 287 -6.22 16.30 -8.04
C GLU A 287 -5.04 16.71 -7.14
N VAL A 288 -3.85 16.17 -7.39
CA VAL A 288 -2.64 16.62 -6.69
C VAL A 288 -2.34 18.11 -6.92
N ASP A 289 -2.01 18.83 -5.84
CA ASP A 289 -1.41 20.17 -5.96
C ASP A 289 0.05 20.02 -6.43
N VAL A 290 0.28 20.19 -7.74
CA VAL A 290 1.60 20.11 -8.37
C VAL A 290 2.60 21.11 -7.76
N ARG A 291 2.15 22.27 -7.29
CA ARG A 291 3.03 23.26 -6.62
C ARG A 291 3.46 22.74 -5.25
N ALA A 292 2.57 22.09 -4.51
CA ALA A 292 2.90 21.42 -3.26
C ALA A 292 3.83 20.22 -3.48
N MET A 293 3.59 19.42 -4.51
CA MET A 293 4.48 18.34 -4.92
C MET A 293 5.90 18.87 -5.20
N ARG A 294 6.02 19.93 -6.01
CA ARG A 294 7.31 20.58 -6.28
C ARG A 294 8.04 21.03 -5.01
N ARG A 295 7.33 21.60 -4.04
CA ARG A 295 7.92 22.04 -2.76
C ARG A 295 8.36 20.88 -1.86
N ALA A 296 7.76 19.70 -2.04
CA ALA A 296 8.09 18.51 -1.27
C ALA A 296 9.30 17.74 -1.82
N ILE A 297 9.73 18.03 -3.06
CA ILE A 297 10.92 17.41 -3.66
C ILE A 297 12.16 17.84 -2.87
N SER A 298 12.98 16.85 -2.53
CA SER A 298 14.25 17.03 -1.83
C SER A 298 15.35 16.24 -2.54
N ARG A 299 16.60 16.39 -2.09
CA ARG A 299 17.74 15.58 -2.56
C ARG A 299 17.59 14.08 -2.28
N ASN A 300 16.68 13.68 -1.39
CA ASN A 300 16.43 12.30 -1.03
C ASN A 300 15.22 11.70 -1.79
N THR A 301 14.55 12.48 -2.65
CA THR A 301 13.38 11.99 -3.37
C THR A 301 13.77 10.94 -4.41
N ALA A 302 13.26 9.72 -4.21
CA ALA A 302 13.52 8.57 -5.07
C ALA A 302 12.45 8.37 -6.13
N MET A 303 11.21 8.81 -5.86
CA MET A 303 10.13 8.73 -6.84
C MET A 303 9.03 9.77 -6.60
N LEU A 304 8.40 10.18 -7.70
CA LEU A 304 7.12 10.89 -7.73
C LEU A 304 5.99 9.91 -8.10
N VAL A 305 4.77 10.21 -7.65
CA VAL A 305 3.58 9.38 -7.92
C VAL A 305 2.43 10.23 -8.47
N CYS A 306 1.71 9.67 -9.44
CA CYS A 306 0.37 10.10 -9.85
C CYS A 306 -0.57 8.91 -9.91
N SER A 307 -1.87 9.15 -9.91
CA SER A 307 -2.88 8.10 -10.09
C SER A 307 -3.83 8.40 -11.25
N THR A 308 -4.17 7.38 -12.03
CA THR A 308 -5.07 7.50 -13.20
C THR A 308 -6.14 6.40 -13.19
N PRO A 309 -7.22 6.57 -12.40
CA PRO A 309 -7.44 7.62 -11.40
C PRO A 309 -7.01 7.17 -10.00
N GLN A 310 -6.99 8.11 -9.05
CA GLN A 310 -6.95 7.74 -7.64
C GLN A 310 -8.25 7.05 -7.19
N PHE A 311 -8.13 6.07 -6.30
CA PHE A 311 -9.24 5.23 -5.83
C PHE A 311 -10.31 6.01 -5.06
N PRO A 312 -9.98 6.89 -4.08
CA PRO A 312 -10.99 7.61 -3.31
C PRO A 312 -12.08 8.31 -4.13
N HIS A 313 -11.73 9.17 -5.10
CA HIS A 313 -12.69 10.05 -5.77
C HIS A 313 -12.75 9.88 -7.29
N GLY A 314 -11.99 8.94 -7.87
CA GLY A 314 -12.08 8.64 -9.30
C GLY A 314 -11.53 9.73 -10.21
N VAL A 315 -10.69 10.62 -9.67
CA VAL A 315 -10.08 11.74 -10.39
C VAL A 315 -8.71 11.33 -10.93
N ILE A 316 -8.39 11.78 -12.14
CA ILE A 316 -7.11 11.55 -12.80
C ILE A 316 -6.17 12.70 -12.40
N ASP A 317 -4.99 12.40 -11.88
CA ASP A 317 -3.99 13.44 -11.60
C ASP A 317 -3.41 14.04 -12.90
N PRO A 318 -2.93 15.29 -12.89
CA PRO A 318 -2.28 15.94 -14.04
C PRO A 318 -0.89 15.34 -14.35
N VAL A 319 -0.87 14.12 -14.92
CA VAL A 319 0.35 13.36 -15.23
C VAL A 319 1.38 14.19 -16.02
N PRO A 320 1.03 14.94 -17.09
CA PRO A 320 2.01 15.75 -17.82
C PRO A 320 2.70 16.82 -16.98
N GLU A 321 1.99 17.41 -16.02
CA GLU A 321 2.57 18.45 -15.16
C GLU A 321 3.53 17.87 -14.13
N VAL A 322 3.19 16.72 -13.54
CA VAL A 322 4.09 16.01 -12.63
C VAL A 322 5.28 15.41 -13.38
N ALA A 323 5.08 14.91 -14.60
CA ALA A 323 6.16 14.43 -15.46
C ALA A 323 7.17 15.53 -15.80
N LYS A 324 6.74 16.79 -15.98
CA LYS A 324 7.66 17.93 -16.11
C LYS A 324 8.53 18.12 -14.88
N LEU A 325 8.00 17.89 -13.67
CA LEU A 325 8.81 17.89 -12.44
C LEU A 325 9.81 16.72 -12.45
N ALA A 326 9.33 15.51 -12.76
CA ALA A 326 10.16 14.30 -12.84
C ALA A 326 11.36 14.50 -13.78
N VAL A 327 11.13 15.04 -14.98
CA VAL A 327 12.18 15.37 -15.95
C VAL A 327 13.12 16.45 -15.43
N ARG A 328 12.58 17.55 -14.88
CA ARG A 328 13.38 18.67 -14.38
C ARG A 328 14.33 18.25 -13.26
N TYR A 329 13.85 17.43 -12.33
CA TYR A 329 14.60 17.00 -11.15
C TYR A 329 15.31 15.65 -11.36
N LYS A 330 15.16 15.02 -12.53
CA LYS A 330 15.72 13.70 -12.87
C LYS A 330 15.30 12.60 -11.87
N ILE A 331 14.04 12.62 -11.46
CA ILE A 331 13.45 11.68 -10.51
C ILE A 331 12.45 10.79 -11.27
N PRO A 332 12.44 9.47 -11.07
CA PRO A 332 11.42 8.58 -11.62
C PRO A 332 9.99 9.00 -11.27
N LEU A 333 9.06 8.89 -12.23
CA LEU A 333 7.62 9.03 -12.02
C LEU A 333 6.93 7.68 -12.22
N HIS A 334 6.22 7.25 -11.19
CA HIS A 334 5.29 6.13 -11.26
C HIS A 334 3.86 6.62 -11.46
N VAL A 335 3.18 6.09 -12.48
CA VAL A 335 1.75 6.31 -12.70
C VAL A 335 0.98 5.08 -12.21
N ASP A 336 0.25 5.23 -11.11
CA ASP A 336 -0.67 4.22 -10.61
C ASP A 336 -1.95 4.21 -11.46
N ALA A 337 -1.95 3.37 -12.50
CA ALA A 337 -3.12 3.07 -13.31
C ALA A 337 -3.75 1.73 -12.88
N CYS A 338 -3.55 1.26 -11.63
CA CYS A 338 -4.05 -0.04 -11.19
C CYS A 338 -5.56 -0.12 -11.40
N LEU A 339 -6.28 0.92 -10.96
CA LEU A 339 -7.72 1.00 -11.14
C LEU A 339 -8.11 1.33 -12.58
N GLY A 340 -7.57 2.38 -13.19
CA GLY A 340 -8.08 2.89 -14.46
C GLY A 340 -7.48 2.25 -15.71
N GLY A 341 -6.40 1.48 -15.60
CA GLY A 341 -5.54 1.10 -16.72
C GLY A 341 -6.28 0.53 -17.93
N PHE A 342 -7.06 -0.52 -17.72
CA PHE A 342 -7.88 -1.17 -18.76
C PHE A 342 -9.20 -0.44 -19.08
N LEU A 343 -9.36 0.81 -18.64
CA LEU A 343 -10.36 1.75 -19.15
C LEU A 343 -9.69 2.88 -19.92
N ILE A 344 -8.72 3.57 -19.31
CA ILE A 344 -8.08 4.78 -19.84
C ILE A 344 -7.45 4.55 -21.21
N VAL A 345 -6.87 3.36 -21.44
CA VAL A 345 -6.25 3.01 -22.74
C VAL A 345 -7.26 2.84 -23.88
N PHE A 346 -8.56 2.69 -23.57
CA PHE A 346 -9.63 2.52 -24.56
C PHE A 346 -10.59 3.72 -24.65
N MET A 347 -10.43 4.73 -23.77
CA MET A 347 -11.32 5.90 -23.68
C MET A 347 -11.48 6.64 -25.02
N GLU A 348 -10.38 6.87 -25.74
CA GLU A 348 -10.39 7.54 -27.05
C GLU A 348 -11.22 6.75 -28.07
N LYS A 349 -10.94 5.45 -28.23
CA LYS A 349 -11.67 4.55 -29.14
C LYS A 349 -13.13 4.33 -28.72
N ALA A 350 -13.45 4.44 -27.44
CA ALA A 350 -14.81 4.37 -26.91
C ALA A 350 -15.63 5.66 -27.15
N GLY A 351 -15.02 6.72 -27.71
CA GLY A 351 -15.68 8.00 -27.97
C GLY A 351 -15.68 8.97 -26.79
N TYR A 352 -14.79 8.76 -25.81
CA TYR A 352 -14.64 9.59 -24.61
C TYR A 352 -13.16 10.00 -24.43
N PRO A 353 -12.52 10.68 -25.40
CA PRO A 353 -11.11 11.04 -25.29
C PRO A 353 -10.84 11.83 -24.01
N LEU A 354 -9.74 11.50 -23.33
CA LEU A 354 -9.26 12.26 -22.18
C LEU A 354 -8.47 13.47 -22.67
N GLU A 355 -8.57 14.59 -21.93
CA GLU A 355 -7.94 15.85 -22.32
C GLU A 355 -6.40 15.81 -22.31
N GLN A 356 -5.82 14.95 -21.47
CA GLN A 356 -4.37 14.88 -21.27
C GLN A 356 -3.85 13.44 -21.39
N PRO A 357 -2.64 13.24 -21.95
CA PRO A 357 -2.00 11.94 -21.98
C PRO A 357 -1.55 11.51 -20.58
N PHE A 358 -1.49 10.19 -20.34
CA PHE A 358 -1.23 9.60 -19.03
C PHE A 358 -0.17 8.48 -19.04
N ASP A 359 0.26 8.03 -20.21
CA ASP A 359 1.07 6.82 -20.39
C ASP A 359 2.53 7.13 -20.79
N PHE A 360 3.25 6.16 -21.36
CA PHE A 360 4.65 6.32 -21.74
C PHE A 360 4.90 7.35 -22.86
N ARG A 361 3.86 7.84 -23.55
CA ARG A 361 3.99 9.01 -24.44
C ARG A 361 4.39 10.27 -23.68
N VAL A 362 4.11 10.34 -22.38
CA VAL A 362 4.48 11.47 -21.53
C VAL A 362 5.94 11.31 -21.09
N LYS A 363 6.83 12.08 -21.71
CA LYS A 363 8.25 12.15 -21.31
C LYS A 363 8.36 12.47 -19.81
N GLY A 364 8.94 11.54 -19.06
CA GLY A 364 9.09 11.61 -17.61
C GLY A 364 8.41 10.45 -16.88
N VAL A 365 7.38 9.83 -17.47
CA VAL A 365 6.77 8.61 -16.93
C VAL A 365 7.75 7.45 -17.09
N THR A 366 8.19 6.88 -15.97
CA THR A 366 9.20 5.82 -15.96
C THR A 366 8.63 4.44 -15.64
N SER A 367 7.48 4.37 -14.95
CA SER A 367 6.72 3.13 -14.76
C SER A 367 5.22 3.36 -14.64
N ILE A 368 4.46 2.30 -14.93
CA ILE A 368 3.00 2.26 -14.85
C ILE A 368 2.58 0.92 -14.26
N SER A 369 1.70 0.91 -13.26
CA SER A 369 1.02 -0.31 -12.79
C SER A 369 -0.42 -0.37 -13.31
N ALA A 370 -0.90 -1.53 -13.74
CA ALA A 370 -2.27 -1.71 -14.26
C ALA A 370 -2.85 -3.08 -13.88
N ASP A 371 -4.01 -3.12 -13.22
CA ASP A 371 -4.58 -4.38 -12.76
C ASP A 371 -5.40 -5.07 -13.85
N THR A 372 -4.88 -6.19 -14.35
CA THR A 372 -5.63 -7.11 -15.22
C THR A 372 -6.83 -7.70 -14.50
N HIS A 373 -6.75 -7.96 -13.17
CA HIS A 373 -7.88 -8.48 -12.37
C HIS A 373 -8.98 -7.45 -12.03
N LYS A 374 -8.85 -6.22 -12.52
CA LYS A 374 -9.88 -5.17 -12.46
C LYS A 374 -10.59 -5.06 -13.80
N TYR A 375 -10.41 -3.98 -14.55
CA TYR A 375 -11.06 -3.80 -15.87
C TYR A 375 -10.36 -4.59 -16.98
N GLY A 376 -9.28 -5.31 -16.70
CA GLY A 376 -8.80 -6.36 -17.62
C GLY A 376 -9.68 -7.62 -17.57
N TYR A 377 -10.59 -7.71 -16.59
CA TYR A 377 -11.53 -8.82 -16.38
C TYR A 377 -10.89 -10.20 -16.18
N ALA A 378 -9.60 -10.23 -15.86
CA ALA A 378 -8.87 -11.44 -15.46
C ALA A 378 -9.31 -11.91 -14.06
N PRO A 379 -9.04 -13.17 -13.68
CA PRO A 379 -9.28 -13.63 -12.31
C PRO A 379 -8.45 -12.83 -11.29
N LYS A 380 -8.93 -12.82 -10.04
CA LYS A 380 -8.17 -12.25 -8.90
C LYS A 380 -6.79 -12.92 -8.81
N GLY A 381 -5.77 -12.12 -8.51
CA GLY A 381 -4.38 -12.62 -8.43
C GLY A 381 -3.48 -12.24 -9.62
N SER A 382 -3.87 -11.28 -10.48
CA SER A 382 -3.06 -10.85 -11.62
C SER A 382 -3.04 -9.33 -11.80
N SER A 383 -1.86 -8.75 -12.03
CA SER A 383 -1.64 -7.36 -12.42
C SER A 383 -0.34 -7.25 -13.23
N VAL A 384 -0.06 -6.08 -13.79
CA VAL A 384 1.21 -5.81 -14.49
C VAL A 384 1.88 -4.56 -13.95
N LEU A 385 3.20 -4.65 -13.82
CA LEU A 385 4.08 -3.50 -13.61
C LEU A 385 4.97 -3.32 -14.83
N LEU A 386 4.87 -2.15 -15.43
CA LEU A 386 5.56 -1.78 -16.65
C LEU A 386 6.59 -0.70 -16.36
N TYR A 387 7.70 -0.72 -17.08
CA TYR A 387 8.76 0.28 -17.05
C TYR A 387 9.04 0.77 -18.46
N SER A 388 9.39 2.04 -18.56
CA SER A 388 9.85 2.67 -19.81
C SER A 388 11.14 2.06 -20.36
N ASP A 389 11.98 1.49 -19.49
CA ASP A 389 13.32 0.99 -19.82
C ASP A 389 13.72 -0.16 -18.88
N LYS A 390 14.47 -1.14 -19.41
CA LYS A 390 14.99 -2.29 -18.66
C LYS A 390 15.88 -1.89 -17.49
N LYS A 391 16.59 -0.75 -17.58
CA LYS A 391 17.44 -0.25 -16.48
C LYS A 391 16.67 0.03 -15.20
N TYR A 392 15.38 0.39 -15.29
CA TYR A 392 14.56 0.56 -14.09
C TYR A 392 14.10 -0.79 -13.55
N ARG A 393 13.69 -1.70 -14.44
CA ARG A 393 13.21 -3.03 -14.06
C ARG A 393 14.30 -3.88 -13.40
N SER A 394 15.56 -3.76 -13.80
CA SER A 394 16.66 -4.54 -13.21
C SER A 394 16.79 -4.34 -11.70
N HIS A 395 16.54 -3.13 -11.18
CA HIS A 395 16.60 -2.86 -9.73
C HIS A 395 15.45 -3.51 -8.95
N GLN A 396 14.40 -4.01 -9.62
CA GLN A 396 13.33 -4.71 -8.92
C GLN A 396 13.72 -6.16 -8.61
N PHE A 397 14.57 -6.78 -9.43
CA PHE A 397 14.90 -8.20 -9.32
C PHE A 397 15.59 -8.54 -8.00
N PHE A 398 15.45 -9.80 -7.60
CA PHE A 398 16.22 -10.39 -6.52
C PHE A 398 17.08 -11.52 -7.10
N VAL A 399 18.36 -11.56 -6.70
CA VAL A 399 19.32 -12.59 -7.10
C VAL A 399 20.13 -13.00 -5.88
N ALA A 400 20.15 -14.29 -5.57
CA ALA A 400 21.04 -14.89 -4.58
C ALA A 400 22.00 -15.85 -5.30
N THR A 401 23.26 -15.45 -5.42
CA THR A 401 24.31 -16.19 -6.14
C THR A 401 24.91 -17.32 -5.31
N ASP A 402 24.92 -17.17 -3.98
CA ASP A 402 25.71 -18.00 -3.07
C ASP A 402 24.84 -18.96 -2.25
N TRP A 403 23.55 -19.08 -2.59
CA TRP A 403 22.63 -19.99 -1.88
C TRP A 403 22.94 -21.46 -2.23
N GLN A 404 23.02 -22.32 -1.22
CA GLN A 404 23.40 -23.73 -1.39
C GLN A 404 22.44 -24.56 -2.27
N GLY A 405 21.21 -24.10 -2.47
CA GLY A 405 20.24 -24.70 -3.40
C GLY A 405 20.48 -24.38 -4.88
N GLY A 406 21.54 -23.61 -5.19
CA GLY A 406 21.86 -23.11 -6.52
C GLY A 406 21.53 -21.63 -6.70
N ILE A 407 21.93 -21.05 -7.83
CA ILE A 407 21.63 -19.65 -8.16
C ILE A 407 20.12 -19.46 -8.17
N TYR A 408 19.63 -18.54 -7.34
CA TYR A 408 18.21 -18.21 -7.25
C TYR A 408 17.95 -16.80 -7.78
N ALA A 409 17.00 -16.66 -8.69
CA ALA A 409 16.58 -15.36 -9.20
C ALA A 409 15.05 -15.28 -9.29
N SER A 410 14.46 -14.18 -8.82
CA SER A 410 13.03 -13.91 -8.94
C SER A 410 12.77 -12.51 -9.53
N PRO A 411 11.81 -12.39 -10.47
CA PRO A 411 11.47 -11.10 -11.05
C PRO A 411 10.55 -10.26 -10.17
N THR A 412 9.85 -10.87 -9.20
CA THR A 412 8.90 -10.23 -8.28
C THR A 412 9.07 -10.77 -6.84
N ILE A 413 8.13 -10.48 -5.93
CA ILE A 413 8.21 -10.86 -4.51
C ILE A 413 8.22 -12.38 -4.34
N ALA A 414 7.37 -13.09 -5.11
CA ALA A 414 7.16 -14.53 -4.93
C ALA A 414 8.20 -15.38 -5.67
N GLY A 415 8.48 -16.56 -5.11
CA GLY A 415 9.14 -17.67 -5.81
C GLY A 415 8.13 -18.47 -6.64
N SER A 416 7.55 -19.52 -6.04
CA SER A 416 6.45 -20.27 -6.67
C SER A 416 5.21 -19.40 -6.85
N ARG A 417 4.56 -19.49 -8.02
CA ARG A 417 3.36 -18.70 -8.36
C ARG A 417 2.31 -19.56 -9.08
N PRO A 418 1.01 -19.23 -8.96
CA PRO A 418 -0.07 -20.00 -9.60
C PRO A 418 -0.16 -19.66 -11.09
N GLY A 419 0.47 -20.46 -11.96
CA GLY A 419 0.50 -20.20 -13.40
C GLY A 419 -0.88 -20.23 -14.07
N GLY A 420 -1.84 -20.98 -13.52
CA GLY A 420 -3.23 -20.96 -13.95
C GLY A 420 -3.87 -19.56 -13.96
N ILE A 421 -3.48 -18.69 -13.03
CA ILE A 421 -3.97 -17.30 -12.99
C ILE A 421 -3.42 -16.48 -14.15
N SER A 422 -2.13 -16.64 -14.49
CA SER A 422 -1.54 -15.98 -15.65
C SER A 422 -2.14 -16.50 -16.97
N ALA A 423 -2.41 -17.80 -17.07
CA ALA A 423 -3.08 -18.37 -18.24
C ALA A 423 -4.50 -17.80 -18.43
N ALA A 424 -5.30 -17.78 -17.36
CA ALA A 424 -6.64 -17.19 -17.41
C ALA A 424 -6.61 -15.66 -17.66
N CYS A 425 -5.60 -14.94 -17.17
CA CYS A 425 -5.38 -13.53 -17.51
C CYS A 425 -5.17 -13.33 -19.01
N TRP A 426 -4.30 -14.15 -19.62
CA TRP A 426 -4.08 -14.13 -21.07
C TRP A 426 -5.35 -14.49 -21.83
N ALA A 427 -6.10 -15.50 -21.37
CA ALA A 427 -7.38 -15.88 -21.97
C ALA A 427 -8.38 -14.72 -21.95
N ALA A 428 -8.48 -13.97 -20.85
CA ALA A 428 -9.31 -12.77 -20.78
C ALA A 428 -8.90 -11.72 -21.82
N LEU A 429 -7.61 -11.39 -21.92
CA LEU A 429 -7.10 -10.42 -22.89
C LEU A 429 -7.43 -10.82 -24.33
N MET A 430 -7.22 -12.10 -24.66
CA MET A 430 -7.46 -12.63 -26.01
C MET A 430 -8.95 -12.74 -26.34
N HIS A 431 -9.77 -13.11 -25.37
CA HIS A 431 -11.22 -13.25 -25.56
C HIS A 431 -11.90 -11.90 -25.78
N PHE A 432 -11.55 -10.88 -24.99
CA PHE A 432 -12.10 -9.55 -25.19
C PHE A 432 -11.55 -8.90 -26.46
N GLY A 433 -10.24 -9.00 -26.69
CA GLY A 433 -9.56 -8.23 -27.72
C GLY A 433 -9.81 -6.72 -27.58
N GLU A 434 -9.39 -5.94 -28.57
CA GLU A 434 -9.59 -4.49 -28.51
C GLU A 434 -11.08 -4.11 -28.55
N SER A 435 -11.86 -4.73 -29.44
CA SER A 435 -13.29 -4.41 -29.61
C SER A 435 -14.11 -4.66 -28.36
N GLY A 436 -13.88 -5.78 -27.66
CA GLY A 436 -14.55 -6.11 -26.41
C GLY A 436 -14.20 -5.12 -25.30
N TYR A 437 -12.93 -4.72 -25.16
CA TYR A 437 -12.55 -3.71 -24.18
C TYR A 437 -13.10 -2.32 -24.49
N VAL A 438 -13.15 -1.92 -25.77
CA VAL A 438 -13.76 -0.65 -26.20
C VAL A 438 -15.25 -0.64 -25.88
N GLU A 439 -15.98 -1.72 -26.16
CA GLU A 439 -17.40 -1.82 -25.86
C GLU A 439 -17.68 -1.86 -24.36
N ALA A 440 -16.92 -2.64 -23.59
CA ALA A 440 -17.05 -2.68 -22.13
C ALA A 440 -16.77 -1.30 -21.50
N THR A 441 -15.73 -0.60 -21.98
CA THR A 441 -15.42 0.78 -21.57
C THR A 441 -16.59 1.70 -21.90
N LYS A 442 -17.13 1.64 -23.12
CA LYS A 442 -18.27 2.46 -23.54
C LYS A 442 -19.49 2.26 -22.64
N GLN A 443 -19.82 1.03 -22.26
CA GLN A 443 -20.94 0.75 -21.36
C GLN A 443 -20.72 1.32 -19.95
N ILE A 444 -19.51 1.12 -19.40
CA ILE A 444 -19.16 1.61 -18.05
C ILE A 444 -19.18 3.14 -18.03
N ILE A 445 -18.59 3.80 -19.03
CA ILE A 445 -18.53 5.26 -19.08
C ILE A 445 -19.91 5.86 -19.32
N LYS A 446 -20.73 5.31 -20.23
CA LYS A 446 -22.13 5.76 -20.38
C LYS A 446 -22.90 5.71 -19.07
N THR A 447 -22.80 4.58 -18.36
CA THR A 447 -23.45 4.38 -17.06
C THR A 447 -22.94 5.37 -16.02
N THR A 448 -21.63 5.58 -15.96
CA THR A 448 -21.01 6.49 -15.00
C THR A 448 -21.37 7.95 -15.28
N ARG A 449 -21.39 8.37 -16.55
CA ARG A 449 -21.79 9.72 -16.96
C ARG A 449 -23.26 10.00 -16.63
N PHE A 450 -24.14 9.05 -16.91
CA PHE A 450 -25.56 9.12 -16.53
C PHE A 450 -25.74 9.24 -15.02
N LEU A 451 -25.10 8.36 -14.24
CA LEU A 451 -25.19 8.43 -12.78
C LEU A 451 -24.63 9.74 -12.24
N LYS A 452 -23.48 10.19 -12.75
CA LYS A 452 -22.86 11.46 -12.35
C LYS A 452 -23.83 12.63 -12.58
N SER A 453 -24.39 12.77 -13.79
CA SER A 453 -25.29 13.89 -14.11
C SER A 453 -26.52 13.88 -13.22
N GLU A 454 -27.11 12.71 -12.97
CA GLU A 454 -28.29 12.59 -12.12
C GLU A 454 -27.99 12.87 -10.64
N LEU A 455 -26.86 12.38 -10.12
CA LEU A 455 -26.44 12.60 -8.73
C LEU A 455 -26.13 14.08 -8.45
N GLU A 456 -25.59 14.81 -9.42
CA GLU A 456 -25.33 16.25 -9.33
C GLU A 456 -26.62 17.09 -9.19
N THR A 457 -27.78 16.57 -9.60
CA THR A 457 -29.09 17.25 -9.44
C THR A 457 -29.72 17.08 -8.06
N ILE A 458 -29.23 16.16 -7.23
CA ILE A 458 -29.87 15.82 -5.96
C ILE A 458 -29.45 16.82 -4.87
N LYS A 459 -30.38 17.69 -4.47
CA LYS A 459 -30.18 18.60 -3.33
C LYS A 459 -29.84 17.81 -2.07
N GLY A 460 -28.79 18.23 -1.36
CA GLY A 460 -28.31 17.57 -0.14
C GLY A 460 -26.98 16.84 -0.32
N ILE A 461 -26.58 16.51 -1.55
CA ILE A 461 -25.31 15.85 -1.84
C ILE A 461 -24.56 16.57 -2.97
N PHE A 462 -23.27 16.25 -3.13
CA PHE A 462 -22.45 16.70 -4.25
C PHE A 462 -21.45 15.61 -4.65
N VAL A 463 -21.00 15.65 -5.92
CA VAL A 463 -19.92 14.80 -6.42
C VAL A 463 -18.56 15.47 -6.15
N PHE A 464 -17.60 14.72 -5.63
CA PHE A 464 -16.24 15.21 -5.43
C PHE A 464 -15.46 15.28 -6.74
N GLY A 465 -14.88 16.44 -7.05
CA GLY A 465 -14.02 16.64 -8.23
C GLY A 465 -14.77 16.47 -9.55
N ASN A 466 -14.06 16.00 -10.58
CA ASN A 466 -14.65 15.66 -11.88
C ASN A 466 -14.24 14.23 -12.28
N PRO A 467 -14.88 13.18 -11.71
CA PRO A 467 -14.52 11.81 -12.06
C PRO A 467 -14.82 11.54 -13.53
N GLN A 468 -13.80 11.07 -14.25
CA GLN A 468 -13.89 10.84 -15.70
C GLN A 468 -14.09 9.38 -16.09
N LEU A 469 -13.92 8.47 -15.14
CA LEU A 469 -13.88 7.04 -15.39
C LEU A 469 -15.06 6.35 -14.70
N SER A 470 -14.80 5.40 -13.81
CA SER A 470 -15.80 4.51 -13.25
C SER A 470 -16.14 4.76 -11.78
N VAL A 471 -15.44 5.65 -11.08
CA VAL A 471 -15.66 5.88 -9.64
C VAL A 471 -16.33 7.23 -9.44
N ILE A 472 -17.43 7.26 -8.68
CA ILE A 472 -18.12 8.48 -8.26
C ILE A 472 -18.09 8.56 -6.74
N ALA A 473 -17.43 9.58 -6.18
CA ALA A 473 -17.48 9.89 -4.75
C ALA A 473 -18.52 10.97 -4.44
N LEU A 474 -19.30 10.75 -3.38
CA LEU A 474 -20.36 11.61 -2.90
C LEU A 474 -20.03 12.18 -1.52
N GLY A 475 -20.25 13.48 -1.36
CA GLY A 475 -20.21 14.20 -0.10
C GLY A 475 -21.53 14.92 0.18
N SER A 476 -21.66 15.48 1.39
CA SER A 476 -22.76 16.38 1.77
C SER A 476 -22.22 17.52 2.62
N ARG A 477 -22.80 18.72 2.47
CA ARG A 477 -22.60 19.86 3.37
C ARG A 477 -23.79 20.06 4.32
N ASP A 478 -24.89 19.36 4.08
CA ASP A 478 -26.17 19.55 4.77
C ASP A 478 -26.39 18.50 5.87
N PHE A 479 -25.78 17.32 5.73
CA PHE A 479 -25.87 16.21 6.70
C PHE A 479 -24.60 15.36 6.72
N ASP A 480 -24.46 14.47 7.71
CA ASP A 480 -23.37 13.48 7.75
C ASP A 480 -23.56 12.39 6.68
N ILE A 481 -22.68 12.36 5.68
CA ILE A 481 -22.75 11.45 4.53
C ILE A 481 -22.79 9.96 4.94
N TYR A 482 -22.29 9.58 6.11
CA TYR A 482 -22.39 8.19 6.57
C TYR A 482 -23.82 7.77 6.95
N ARG A 483 -24.76 8.70 7.10
CA ARG A 483 -26.18 8.36 7.17
C ARG A 483 -26.71 7.85 5.84
N LEU A 484 -26.24 8.42 4.73
CA LEU A 484 -26.57 7.92 3.40
C LEU A 484 -25.97 6.52 3.21
N PHE A 485 -24.72 6.31 3.64
CA PHE A 485 -24.11 4.98 3.69
C PHE A 485 -25.01 3.97 4.38
N ASN A 486 -25.43 4.23 5.63
CA ASN A 486 -26.25 3.30 6.41
C ASN A 486 -27.58 2.96 5.72
N LEU A 487 -28.28 3.95 5.16
CA LEU A 487 -29.56 3.71 4.48
C LEU A 487 -29.35 2.89 3.19
N MET A 488 -28.28 3.16 2.45
CA MET A 488 -27.92 2.37 1.28
C MET A 488 -27.59 0.92 1.66
N THR A 489 -26.84 0.70 2.74
CA THR A 489 -26.58 -0.65 3.28
C THR A 489 -27.86 -1.36 3.73
N ALA A 490 -28.80 -0.66 4.37
CA ALA A 490 -30.10 -1.23 4.72
C ALA A 490 -30.93 -1.65 3.49
N LYS A 491 -30.69 -1.02 2.34
CA LYS A 491 -31.26 -1.36 1.03
C LYS A 491 -30.44 -2.42 0.26
N GLY A 492 -29.38 -2.95 0.89
CA GLY A 492 -28.51 -4.00 0.35
C GLY A 492 -27.31 -3.51 -0.46
N TRP A 493 -27.06 -2.20 -0.52
CA TRP A 493 -25.91 -1.64 -1.23
C TRP A 493 -24.63 -1.67 -0.39
N ASN A 494 -23.56 -2.21 -0.96
CA ASN A 494 -22.24 -2.21 -0.36
C ASN A 494 -21.35 -1.13 -1.01
N LEU A 495 -21.44 0.10 -0.51
CA LEU A 495 -20.61 1.22 -0.94
C LEU A 495 -19.30 1.27 -0.15
N ASN A 496 -18.27 1.91 -0.70
CA ASN A 496 -17.04 2.14 0.07
C ASN A 496 -17.18 3.43 0.88
N GLN A 497 -16.83 3.38 2.15
CA GLN A 497 -16.73 4.54 3.03
C GLN A 497 -15.32 5.12 2.93
N LEU A 498 -15.25 6.44 2.74
CA LEU A 498 -14.00 7.17 2.61
C LEU A 498 -13.80 8.08 3.84
N GLN A 499 -12.65 8.73 3.91
CA GLN A 499 -12.31 9.64 4.98
C GLN A 499 -11.32 10.71 4.52
N PHE A 500 -11.34 11.86 5.19
CA PHE A 500 -10.46 13.00 4.93
C PHE A 500 -10.50 13.49 3.46
N PRO A 501 -11.67 13.97 2.97
CA PRO A 501 -12.88 14.33 3.72
C PRO A 501 -13.90 13.19 3.88
N PRO A 502 -14.91 13.34 4.77
CA PRO A 502 -16.01 12.39 4.85
C PRO A 502 -16.72 12.22 3.51
N SER A 503 -16.80 10.98 3.03
CA SER A 503 -17.38 10.67 1.72
C SER A 503 -17.74 9.20 1.65
N ILE A 504 -18.56 8.84 0.68
CA ILE A 504 -18.71 7.48 0.17
C ILE A 504 -18.42 7.44 -1.31
N HIS A 505 -18.10 6.28 -1.89
CA HIS A 505 -18.10 6.15 -3.34
C HIS A 505 -18.80 4.90 -3.85
N PHE A 506 -19.13 4.94 -5.14
CA PHE A 506 -19.55 3.79 -5.93
C PHE A 506 -18.63 3.63 -7.15
N CYS A 507 -18.05 2.45 -7.28
CA CYS A 507 -17.18 2.05 -8.39
C CYS A 507 -17.98 1.19 -9.38
N ILE A 508 -18.29 1.76 -10.54
CA ILE A 508 -19.05 1.15 -11.63
C ILE A 508 -18.18 0.06 -12.31
N THR A 509 -18.77 -1.10 -12.51
CA THR A 509 -18.16 -2.23 -13.23
C THR A 509 -19.12 -2.70 -14.31
N LEU A 510 -18.76 -3.71 -15.11
CA LEU A 510 -19.64 -4.25 -16.13
C LEU A 510 -20.89 -4.94 -15.51
N VAL A 511 -20.82 -5.37 -14.25
CA VAL A 511 -22.00 -5.85 -13.51
C VAL A 511 -23.07 -4.74 -13.42
N HIS A 512 -22.62 -3.50 -13.21
CA HIS A 512 -23.51 -2.35 -13.00
C HIS A 512 -24.11 -1.78 -14.28
N THR A 513 -23.63 -2.18 -15.46
CA THR A 513 -24.18 -1.78 -16.77
C THR A 513 -25.38 -2.64 -17.17
N ARG A 514 -25.67 -3.72 -16.42
CA ARG A 514 -26.87 -4.55 -16.59
C ARG A 514 -28.14 -3.70 -16.39
N LYS A 515 -29.23 -4.11 -17.07
CA LYS A 515 -30.50 -3.38 -17.04
C LYS A 515 -30.94 -3.12 -15.60
N ARG A 516 -31.39 -1.88 -15.34
CA ARG A 516 -32.01 -1.39 -14.09
C ARG A 516 -31.09 -1.16 -12.88
N VAL A 517 -29.84 -1.62 -12.85
CA VAL A 517 -28.97 -1.43 -11.66
C VAL A 517 -28.73 0.06 -11.37
N ALA A 518 -28.29 0.83 -12.37
CA ALA A 518 -28.08 2.27 -12.21
C ALA A 518 -29.37 3.06 -11.86
N ILE A 519 -30.50 2.64 -12.43
CA ILE A 519 -31.82 3.26 -12.14
C ILE A 519 -32.24 2.98 -10.69
N GLN A 520 -32.07 1.74 -10.23
CA GLN A 520 -32.38 1.34 -8.87
C GLN A 520 -31.45 2.04 -7.87
N PHE A 521 -30.15 2.13 -8.18
CA PHE A 521 -29.19 2.89 -7.37
C PHE A 521 -29.63 4.34 -7.17
N LEU A 522 -30.00 5.01 -8.27
CA LEU A 522 -30.42 6.40 -8.24
C LEU A 522 -31.73 6.59 -7.46
N LYS A 523 -32.70 5.69 -7.63
CA LYS A 523 -33.95 5.68 -6.85
C LYS A 523 -33.66 5.56 -5.35
N ASP A 524 -32.82 4.60 -4.97
CA ASP A 524 -32.46 4.36 -3.58
C ASP A 524 -31.68 5.52 -2.95
N ILE A 525 -30.78 6.16 -3.71
CA ILE A 525 -30.11 7.40 -3.27
C ILE A 525 -31.12 8.52 -3.05
N ARG A 526 -32.03 8.76 -4.01
CA ARG A 526 -33.06 9.82 -3.90
C ARG A 526 -33.96 9.63 -2.68
N GLU A 527 -34.44 8.41 -2.46
CA GLU A 527 -35.26 8.07 -1.29
C GLU A 527 -34.48 8.27 0.02
N SER A 528 -33.22 7.80 0.06
CA SER A 528 -32.37 7.90 1.24
C SER A 528 -32.04 9.36 1.59
N VAL A 529 -31.68 10.17 0.60
CA VAL A 529 -31.44 11.61 0.80
C VAL A 529 -32.72 12.31 1.23
N THR A 530 -33.86 12.02 0.61
CA THR A 530 -35.17 12.58 1.01
C THR A 530 -35.50 12.25 2.46
N GLN A 531 -35.26 11.01 2.88
CA GLN A 531 -35.47 10.59 4.27
C GLN A 531 -34.54 11.31 5.24
N ILE A 532 -33.26 11.46 4.89
CA ILE A 532 -32.27 12.17 5.73
C ILE A 532 -32.62 13.64 5.87
N MET A 533 -33.03 14.30 4.78
CA MET A 533 -33.33 15.72 4.74
C MET A 533 -34.56 16.12 5.57
N LYS A 534 -35.44 15.17 5.95
CA LYS A 534 -36.50 15.42 6.94
C LYS A 534 -35.95 15.79 8.32
N ASN A 535 -34.77 15.27 8.67
CA ASN A 535 -34.05 15.63 9.89
C ASN A 535 -32.54 15.57 9.66
N PRO A 536 -31.93 16.62 9.06
CA PRO A 536 -30.51 16.62 8.68
C PRO A 536 -29.55 16.52 9.87
N LYS A 537 -29.97 17.03 11.04
CA LYS A 537 -29.20 17.06 12.29
C LYS A 537 -29.31 15.78 13.14
N ALA A 538 -30.10 14.79 12.71
CA ALA A 538 -30.18 13.53 13.44
C ALA A 538 -28.81 12.84 13.50
N LYS A 539 -28.52 12.20 14.63
CA LYS A 539 -27.25 11.54 14.89
C LYS A 539 -27.06 10.33 13.98
N THR A 540 -25.84 10.13 13.51
CA THR A 540 -25.42 8.93 12.78
C THR A 540 -25.31 7.75 13.74
N THR A 541 -25.78 6.58 13.31
CA THR A 541 -25.78 5.33 14.06
C THR A 541 -24.98 4.24 13.32
N GLY A 542 -24.89 3.03 13.88
CA GLY A 542 -24.33 1.86 13.20
C GLY A 542 -22.88 2.05 12.70
N MET A 543 -22.54 1.37 11.60
CA MET A 543 -21.21 1.41 10.99
C MET A 543 -20.80 2.85 10.61
N GLY A 544 -21.72 3.67 10.12
CA GLY A 544 -21.44 5.06 9.79
C GLY A 544 -20.90 5.88 10.97
N ALA A 545 -21.38 5.62 12.19
CA ALA A 545 -20.87 6.29 13.39
C ALA A 545 -19.43 5.88 13.72
N ILE A 546 -19.06 4.61 13.49
CA ILE A 546 -17.70 4.11 13.70
C ILE A 546 -16.73 4.84 12.77
N TYR A 547 -17.09 4.99 11.49
CA TYR A 547 -16.25 5.71 10.53
C TYR A 547 -16.14 7.22 10.83
N GLY A 548 -17.21 7.87 11.26
CA GLY A 548 -17.19 9.26 11.73
C GLY A 548 -16.26 9.44 12.93
N MET A 549 -16.38 8.57 13.95
CA MET A 549 -15.49 8.57 15.12
C MET A 549 -14.04 8.27 14.75
N ALA A 550 -13.80 7.35 13.82
CA ALA A 550 -12.47 7.00 13.33
C ALA A 550 -11.78 8.19 12.68
N GLN A 551 -12.48 9.18 12.14
CA GLN A 551 -11.87 10.42 11.64
C GLN A 551 -11.56 11.43 12.73
N THR A 552 -12.47 11.64 13.67
CA THR A 552 -12.34 12.68 14.70
C THR A 552 -11.39 12.30 15.83
N THR A 553 -11.03 11.02 15.96
CA THR A 553 -10.18 10.53 17.05
C THR A 553 -8.75 11.10 16.95
N VAL A 554 -8.33 11.91 17.91
CA VAL A 554 -6.99 12.54 17.85
C VAL A 554 -5.85 11.52 17.94
N ASP A 555 -6.04 10.44 18.68
CA ASP A 555 -5.07 9.34 18.79
C ASP A 555 -5.26 8.33 17.65
N ARG A 556 -4.40 8.42 16.62
CA ARG A 556 -4.40 7.48 15.50
C ARG A 556 -4.01 6.05 15.91
N ASN A 557 -3.34 5.86 17.05
CA ASN A 557 -2.99 4.52 17.54
C ASN A 557 -4.24 3.73 17.95
N LEU A 558 -5.28 4.40 18.44
CA LEU A 558 -6.55 3.74 18.75
C LEU A 558 -7.20 3.15 17.49
N VAL A 559 -7.15 3.87 16.36
CA VAL A 559 -7.66 3.36 15.09
C VAL A 559 -6.83 2.16 14.61
N ALA A 560 -5.51 2.21 14.79
CA ALA A 560 -4.63 1.09 14.46
C ALA A 560 -4.96 -0.15 15.30
N GLU A 561 -5.11 0.00 16.63
CA GLU A 561 -5.49 -1.10 17.53
C GLU A 561 -6.85 -1.71 17.17
N LEU A 562 -7.86 -0.88 16.91
CA LEU A 562 -9.17 -1.36 16.48
C LEU A 562 -9.11 -2.08 15.12
N SER A 563 -8.25 -1.60 14.22
CA SER A 563 -8.02 -2.28 12.93
C SER A 563 -7.33 -3.62 13.12
N SER A 564 -6.37 -3.73 14.04
CA SER A 564 -5.74 -5.02 14.39
C SER A 564 -6.75 -6.00 14.97
N VAL A 565 -7.60 -5.55 15.90
CA VAL A 565 -8.68 -6.39 16.47
C VAL A 565 -9.65 -6.85 15.38
N PHE A 566 -9.98 -5.98 14.43
CA PHE A 566 -10.79 -6.37 13.28
C PHE A 566 -10.10 -7.45 12.44
N LEU A 567 -8.80 -7.31 12.15
CA LEU A 567 -8.05 -8.32 11.41
C LEU A 567 -7.98 -9.66 12.15
N ASP A 568 -7.75 -9.65 13.46
CA ASP A 568 -7.79 -10.87 14.28
C ASP A 568 -9.16 -11.55 14.23
N SER A 569 -10.24 -10.76 14.21
CA SER A 569 -11.60 -11.29 14.15
C SER A 569 -11.92 -12.05 12.85
N LEU A 570 -11.22 -11.73 11.75
CA LEU A 570 -11.39 -12.42 10.46
C LEU A 570 -10.87 -13.87 10.49
N PHE A 571 -9.94 -14.18 11.41
CA PHE A 571 -9.36 -15.51 11.59
C PHE A 571 -9.93 -16.23 12.82
N SER A 572 -10.96 -15.68 13.46
CA SER A 572 -11.64 -16.32 14.57
C SER A 572 -12.39 -17.57 14.12
N THR A 573 -12.29 -18.63 14.90
CA THR A 573 -13.11 -19.85 14.74
C THR A 573 -13.93 -20.14 16.01
N ASP A 574 -14.05 -19.14 16.89
CA ASP A 574 -14.86 -19.24 18.10
C ASP A 574 -16.35 -19.24 17.71
N THR A 575 -17.12 -20.19 18.25
CA THR A 575 -18.55 -20.20 18.04
C THR A 575 -19.18 -19.07 18.86
N VAL A 576 -20.01 -18.25 18.24
CA VAL A 576 -20.79 -17.24 18.97
C VAL A 576 -21.87 -17.99 19.74
N THR A 577 -21.57 -18.39 20.98
CA THR A 577 -22.62 -18.86 21.88
C THR A 577 -23.58 -17.70 22.10
N PRO A 578 -24.91 -17.85 21.86
CA PRO A 578 -25.86 -16.86 22.30
C PRO A 578 -25.70 -16.79 23.82
N SER A 579 -25.09 -15.72 24.33
CA SER A 579 -24.96 -15.54 25.77
C SER A 579 -26.35 -15.63 26.37
N SER A 580 -26.56 -16.61 27.24
CA SER A 580 -27.69 -16.65 28.14
C SER A 580 -27.88 -15.25 28.72
N GLN A 581 -29.11 -14.76 28.66
CA GLN A 581 -29.50 -13.66 29.54
C GLN A 581 -29.08 -14.08 30.94
N MET A 582 -28.10 -13.38 31.52
CA MET A 582 -27.82 -13.50 32.95
C MET A 582 -29.11 -13.03 33.66
N ASN A 583 -30.00 -13.98 33.93
CA ASN A 583 -31.01 -13.83 34.97
C ASN A 583 -30.23 -13.50 36.23
N GLY A 584 -30.29 -12.23 36.64
CA GLY A 584 -29.76 -11.80 37.91
C GLY A 584 -30.34 -12.69 39.01
N SER A 585 -29.47 -13.43 39.69
CA SER A 585 -29.85 -14.11 40.91
C SER A 585 -30.39 -13.07 41.91
N PRO A 586 -31.52 -13.31 42.57
CA PRO A 586 -32.07 -12.37 43.53
C PRO A 586 -31.11 -12.28 44.72
N LYS A 587 -30.78 -11.05 45.14
CA LYS A 587 -30.03 -10.81 46.38
C LYS A 587 -30.81 -11.43 47.55
N PRO A 588 -30.16 -12.18 48.47
CA PRO A 588 -30.78 -12.55 49.72
C PRO A 588 -30.98 -11.29 50.59
N ARG A 589 -32.08 -11.30 51.34
CA ARG A 589 -32.59 -10.20 52.18
C ARG A 589 -31.59 -9.69 53.21
#